data_AF-A0A0Q0YYA5-F1
#
_entry.id   AF-A0A0Q0YYA5-F1
#
_cell.length_a   1.000
_cell.length_b   1.000
_cell.length_c   1.000
_cell.angle_alpha   90.00
_cell.angle_beta   90.00
_cell.angle_gamma   90.00
#
_symmetry.space_group_name_H-M   'P 1'
#
loop_
_entity.id
_entity.type
_entity.pdbx_description
1 polymer ?
#
loop_
_entity_poly.entity_id
_entity_poly.type
_entity_poly.pdbx_seq_one_letter_code
_entity_poly.pdbx_strand_id
1 'polypeptide(L)'
;MSAHTELAVVPAQETALAVYSTPNGLEPWLQKVRAEVDAFNQCLPDLATVKGRKQYASMAYKIAQTKTALDDMGKKVSAEQKEIPKKIDAERKRVWDTLELWQKEVRKPLDDWQKAEDARVDKHNDGIQKIRDMALFDATPQAVTVAGVIADLETITIDDSWQEFLPEAAQAKDLSLTKLRALLAERTQYEAEQAELARLRAEAEAQAQRDRDAEIARAAAERARVEAEQRAQAERDAAIKREADAKAAAERREMELKLVAEHAERAAAQAAREKIEAEQRAAQQKIDDELRHKQQMEQAEANRIAAEQRAEQERLDAVRRQEEAVERARQAEVARQQAAADEERRQAEAREADKAHKAKINRAALDAFIAAGMPEDCARQAITLIAQRKIPAITITY
;
A
#
# COMPACT_ATOMS: atom_id res chain seq x y z
N MET A 1 -94.31 107.71 -55.33
CA MET A 1 -92.92 107.51 -54.93
C MET A 1 -92.90 106.61 -53.70
N SER A 2 -92.93 105.29 -53.88
CA SER A 2 -92.83 104.32 -52.78
C SER A 2 -91.36 103.99 -52.59
N ALA A 3 -90.72 104.67 -51.64
CA ALA A 3 -89.36 104.35 -51.23
C ALA A 3 -89.40 102.98 -50.51
N HIS A 4 -88.96 101.94 -51.21
CA HIS A 4 -88.65 100.65 -50.61
C HIS A 4 -87.31 100.81 -49.86
N THR A 5 -87.38 101.20 -48.59
CA THR A 5 -86.23 101.12 -47.69
C THR A 5 -86.00 99.65 -47.37
N GLU A 6 -84.87 99.12 -47.85
CA GLU A 6 -84.43 97.75 -47.61
C GLU A 6 -83.69 97.67 -46.27
N LEU A 7 -84.22 96.85 -45.35
CA LEU A 7 -83.69 96.61 -44.00
C LEU A 7 -82.42 95.75 -43.98
N ALA A 8 -81.90 95.34 -45.14
CA ALA A 8 -80.77 94.41 -45.28
C ALA A 8 -79.41 95.11 -45.26
N VAL A 9 -79.24 96.14 -44.43
CA VAL A 9 -77.92 96.78 -44.26
C VAL A 9 -77.15 95.96 -43.23
N VAL A 10 -76.10 95.25 -43.65
CA VAL A 10 -75.09 94.63 -42.78
C VAL A 10 -73.81 95.46 -42.77
N PRO A 11 -72.91 95.31 -41.79
CA PRO A 11 -71.58 95.90 -41.87
C PRO A 11 -70.85 95.48 -43.14
N ALA A 12 -70.07 96.41 -43.74
CA ALA A 12 -69.23 96.08 -44.88
C ALA A 12 -68.20 95.01 -44.48
N GLN A 13 -67.86 94.10 -45.40
CA GLN A 13 -66.97 92.97 -45.09
C GLN A 13 -65.62 93.43 -44.51
N GLU A 14 -65.07 94.53 -45.01
CA GLU A 14 -63.79 95.12 -44.56
C GLU A 14 -63.84 95.63 -43.11
N THR A 15 -65.00 96.09 -42.64
CA THR A 15 -65.18 96.62 -41.28
C THR A 15 -65.85 95.63 -40.35
N ALA A 16 -66.35 94.51 -40.86
CA ALA A 16 -67.12 93.53 -40.11
C ALA A 16 -66.33 92.98 -38.90
N LEU A 17 -65.04 92.66 -39.05
CA LEU A 17 -64.23 92.19 -37.92
C LEU A 17 -64.20 93.19 -36.76
N ALA A 18 -63.97 94.47 -37.05
CA ALA A 18 -63.92 95.52 -36.05
C ALA A 18 -65.29 95.71 -35.39
N VAL A 19 -66.36 95.65 -36.18
CA VAL A 19 -67.75 95.80 -35.70
C VAL A 19 -68.16 94.64 -34.78
N TYR A 20 -67.89 93.38 -35.16
CA TYR A 20 -68.25 92.21 -34.37
C TYR A 20 -67.34 91.96 -33.16
N SER A 21 -66.14 92.54 -33.12
CA SER A 21 -65.21 92.43 -31.97
C SER A 21 -65.36 93.56 -30.95
N THR A 22 -66.04 94.66 -31.32
CA THR A 22 -66.29 95.80 -30.42
C THR A 22 -67.53 95.54 -29.56
N PRO A 23 -67.47 95.76 -28.23
CA PRO A 23 -68.66 95.74 -27.38
C PRO A 23 -69.73 96.70 -27.91
N ASN A 24 -70.94 96.19 -28.16
CA ASN A 24 -72.04 96.93 -28.78
C ASN A 24 -71.74 97.50 -30.19
N GLY A 25 -70.79 96.92 -30.93
CA GLY A 25 -70.42 97.45 -32.25
C GLY A 25 -71.55 97.40 -33.29
N LEU A 26 -72.55 96.52 -33.13
CA LEU A 26 -73.73 96.45 -33.99
C LEU A 26 -74.83 97.47 -33.65
N GLU A 27 -74.66 98.26 -32.58
CA GLU A 27 -75.65 99.24 -32.13
C GLU A 27 -76.14 100.19 -33.24
N PRO A 28 -75.29 100.72 -34.14
CA PRO A 28 -75.76 101.57 -35.24
C PRO A 28 -76.72 100.86 -36.21
N TRP A 29 -76.58 99.54 -36.38
CA TRP A 29 -77.49 98.74 -37.21
C TRP A 29 -78.79 98.44 -36.47
N LEU A 30 -78.72 98.15 -35.17
CA LEU A 30 -79.90 98.00 -34.33
C LEU A 30 -80.72 99.30 -34.27
N GLN A 31 -80.07 100.47 -34.21
CA GLN A 31 -80.72 101.77 -34.25
C GLN A 31 -81.44 102.04 -35.58
N LYS A 32 -80.88 101.61 -36.72
CA LYS A 32 -81.57 101.69 -38.02
C LYS A 32 -82.83 100.82 -38.04
N VAL A 33 -82.73 99.57 -37.58
CA VAL A 33 -83.90 98.68 -37.47
C VAL A 33 -84.93 99.29 -36.52
N ARG A 34 -84.49 99.86 -35.39
CA ARG A 34 -85.37 100.51 -34.42
C ARG A 34 -86.12 101.69 -35.03
N ALA A 35 -85.44 102.55 -35.78
CA ALA A 35 -86.06 103.69 -36.45
C ALA A 35 -87.16 103.25 -37.44
N GLU A 36 -86.95 102.16 -38.18
CA GLU A 36 -87.98 101.61 -39.08
C GLU A 36 -89.17 101.01 -38.33
N VAL A 37 -88.91 100.33 -37.21
CA VAL A 37 -89.97 99.83 -36.33
C VAL A 37 -90.78 100.96 -35.73
N ASP A 38 -90.12 102.03 -35.26
CA ASP A 38 -90.79 103.20 -34.70
C ASP A 38 -91.62 103.93 -35.77
N ALA A 39 -91.09 104.08 -36.99
CA ALA A 39 -91.85 104.63 -38.12
C ALA A 39 -93.08 103.78 -38.48
N PHE A 40 -92.98 102.46 -38.42
CA PHE A 40 -94.11 101.56 -38.61
C PHE A 40 -95.16 101.70 -37.49
N ASN A 41 -94.72 101.90 -36.24
CA ASN A 41 -95.60 102.05 -35.09
C ASN A 41 -96.34 103.40 -35.03
N GLN A 42 -95.86 104.42 -35.73
CA GLN A 42 -96.53 105.74 -35.80
C GLN A 42 -97.89 105.69 -36.51
N CYS A 43 -98.06 104.77 -37.47
CA CYS A 43 -99.32 104.60 -38.19
C CYS A 43 -99.61 103.11 -38.37
N LEU A 44 -100.35 102.55 -37.41
CA LEU A 44 -100.65 101.13 -37.36
C LEU A 44 -101.63 100.72 -38.47
N PRO A 45 -101.29 99.72 -39.30
CA PRO A 45 -102.23 99.17 -40.27
C PRO A 45 -103.45 98.53 -39.61
N ASP A 46 -104.63 98.62 -40.26
CA ASP A 46 -105.86 98.01 -39.75
C ASP A 46 -105.83 96.48 -39.84
N LEU A 47 -105.85 95.82 -38.67
CA LEU A 47 -105.84 94.37 -38.50
C LEU A 47 -107.12 93.67 -38.99
N ALA A 48 -108.25 94.38 -39.10
CA ALA A 48 -109.47 93.81 -39.68
C ALA A 48 -109.27 93.46 -41.16
N THR A 49 -108.40 94.18 -41.86
CA THR A 49 -108.11 93.97 -43.29
C THR A 49 -107.01 92.95 -43.54
N VAL A 50 -107.14 92.18 -44.64
CA VAL A 50 -106.07 91.30 -45.14
C VAL A 50 -104.80 92.10 -45.46
N LYS A 51 -104.95 93.32 -45.97
CA LYS A 51 -103.84 94.20 -46.33
C LYS A 51 -103.03 94.62 -45.11
N GLY A 52 -103.69 95.05 -44.03
CA GLY A 52 -103.01 95.44 -42.79
C GLY A 52 -102.26 94.28 -42.14
N ARG A 53 -102.87 93.09 -42.05
CA ARG A 53 -102.19 91.87 -41.56
C ARG A 53 -100.94 91.51 -42.39
N LYS A 54 -101.00 91.66 -43.71
CA LYS A 54 -99.83 91.47 -44.60
C LYS A 54 -98.72 92.49 -44.35
N GLN A 55 -99.05 93.74 -43.98
CA GLN A 55 -98.06 94.76 -43.66
C GLN A 55 -97.30 94.44 -42.36
N TYR A 56 -97.98 93.94 -41.32
CA TYR A 56 -97.32 93.41 -40.11
C TYR A 56 -96.41 92.22 -40.43
N ALA A 57 -96.91 91.25 -41.20
CA ALA A 57 -96.11 90.09 -41.61
C ALA A 57 -94.87 90.51 -42.42
N SER A 58 -95.00 91.51 -43.29
CA SER A 58 -93.88 92.07 -44.06
C SER A 58 -92.85 92.74 -43.16
N MET A 59 -93.26 93.58 -42.20
CA MET A 59 -92.33 94.21 -41.25
C MET A 59 -91.60 93.15 -40.40
N ALA A 60 -92.31 92.16 -39.87
CA ALA A 60 -91.70 91.07 -39.12
C ALA A 60 -90.70 90.25 -39.97
N TYR A 61 -91.04 89.99 -41.23
CA TYR A 61 -90.16 89.30 -42.17
C TYR A 61 -88.88 90.09 -42.43
N LYS A 62 -88.97 91.41 -42.62
CA LYS A 62 -87.79 92.27 -42.81
C LYS A 62 -86.86 92.22 -41.60
N ILE A 63 -87.40 92.28 -40.37
CA ILE A 63 -86.60 92.14 -39.14
C ILE A 63 -85.91 90.77 -39.08
N ALA A 64 -86.64 89.69 -39.42
CA ALA A 64 -86.08 88.35 -39.46
C ALA A 64 -84.96 88.20 -40.52
N GLN A 65 -85.10 88.87 -41.66
CA GLN A 65 -84.09 88.92 -42.72
C GLN A 65 -82.83 89.64 -42.23
N THR A 66 -82.95 90.82 -41.61
CA THR A 66 -81.81 91.54 -41.05
C THR A 66 -81.11 90.75 -39.95
N LYS A 67 -81.87 90.10 -39.06
CA LYS A 67 -81.33 89.22 -38.02
C LYS A 67 -80.45 88.12 -38.62
N THR A 68 -80.96 87.44 -39.65
CA THR A 68 -80.25 86.34 -40.31
C THR A 68 -78.99 86.84 -41.01
N ALA A 69 -79.09 87.97 -41.73
CA ALA A 69 -77.95 88.56 -42.44
C ALA A 69 -76.82 89.00 -41.49
N LEU A 70 -77.16 89.56 -40.32
CA LEU A 70 -76.17 89.89 -39.29
C LEU A 70 -75.52 88.62 -38.70
N ASP A 71 -76.32 87.62 -38.31
CA ASP A 71 -75.79 86.36 -37.77
C ASP A 71 -74.86 85.64 -38.78
N ASP A 72 -75.25 85.55 -40.04
CA ASP A 72 -74.44 84.92 -41.09
C ASP A 72 -73.13 85.67 -41.35
N MET A 73 -73.14 87.01 -41.31
CA MET A 73 -71.91 87.81 -41.39
C MET A 73 -70.99 87.55 -40.17
N GLY A 74 -71.56 87.53 -38.96
CA GLY A 74 -70.80 87.22 -37.74
C GLY A 74 -70.18 85.82 -37.77
N LYS A 75 -70.91 84.81 -38.25
CA LYS A 75 -70.38 83.45 -38.47
C LYS A 75 -69.25 83.44 -39.47
N LYS A 76 -69.39 84.15 -40.61
CA LYS A 76 -68.35 84.25 -41.64
C LYS A 76 -67.06 84.87 -41.08
N VAL A 77 -67.17 86.00 -40.38
CA VAL A 77 -66.03 86.65 -39.71
C VAL A 77 -65.39 85.70 -38.69
N SER A 78 -66.18 85.04 -37.84
CA SER A 78 -65.65 84.08 -36.86
C SER A 78 -64.92 82.90 -37.52
N ALA A 79 -65.46 82.37 -38.62
CA ALA A 79 -64.83 81.29 -39.37
C ALA A 79 -63.50 81.74 -40.00
N GLU A 80 -63.48 82.89 -40.68
CA GLU A 80 -62.27 83.47 -41.26
C GLU A 80 -61.20 83.74 -40.19
N GLN A 81 -61.59 84.26 -39.02
CA GLN A 81 -60.67 84.50 -37.90
C GLN A 81 -60.10 83.21 -37.32
N LYS A 82 -60.88 82.13 -37.22
CA LYS A 82 -60.39 80.82 -36.73
C LYS A 82 -59.38 80.17 -37.67
N GLU A 83 -59.42 80.49 -38.97
CA GLU A 83 -58.44 80.01 -39.93
C GLU A 83 -57.08 80.71 -39.81
N ILE A 84 -57.03 81.93 -39.24
CA ILE A 84 -55.78 82.66 -39.06
C ILE A 84 -54.82 81.92 -38.09
N PRO A 85 -55.21 81.55 -36.86
CA PRO A 85 -54.35 80.75 -35.97
C PRO A 85 -53.91 79.42 -36.58
N LYS A 86 -54.81 78.71 -37.28
CA LYS A 86 -54.46 77.44 -37.95
C LYS A 86 -53.35 77.63 -38.98
N LYS A 87 -53.43 78.67 -39.81
CA LYS A 87 -52.40 79.00 -40.81
C LYS A 87 -51.09 79.41 -40.15
N ILE A 88 -51.16 80.21 -39.08
CA ILE A 88 -49.98 80.61 -38.30
C ILE A 88 -49.28 79.38 -37.72
N ASP A 89 -50.00 78.47 -37.06
CA ASP A 89 -49.40 77.28 -36.46
C ASP A 89 -48.85 76.30 -37.50
N ALA A 90 -49.54 76.12 -38.62
CA ALA A 90 -49.05 75.32 -39.74
C ALA A 90 -47.74 75.90 -40.30
N GLU A 91 -47.66 77.22 -40.51
CA GLU A 91 -46.46 77.87 -41.02
C GLU A 91 -45.32 77.85 -40.00
N ARG A 92 -45.62 78.09 -38.71
CA ARG A 92 -44.63 77.96 -37.62
C ARG A 92 -44.02 76.56 -37.59
N LYS A 93 -44.86 75.53 -37.70
CA LYS A 93 -44.38 74.14 -37.78
C LYS A 93 -43.54 73.90 -39.02
N ARG A 94 -44.02 74.32 -40.21
CA ARG A 94 -43.28 74.18 -41.47
C ARG A 94 -41.89 74.80 -41.37
N VAL A 95 -41.81 76.03 -40.84
CA VAL A 95 -40.54 76.74 -40.66
C VAL A 95 -39.65 76.02 -39.67
N TRP A 96 -40.17 75.59 -38.52
CA TRP A 96 -39.40 74.82 -37.53
C TRP A 96 -38.81 73.54 -38.13
N ASP A 97 -39.66 72.71 -38.75
CA ASP A 97 -39.25 71.43 -39.34
C ASP A 97 -38.23 71.64 -40.48
N THR A 98 -38.38 72.71 -41.26
CA THR A 98 -37.44 73.06 -42.34
C THR A 98 -36.09 73.52 -41.79
N LEU A 99 -36.09 74.40 -40.78
CA LEU A 99 -34.84 74.88 -40.17
C LEU A 99 -34.09 73.77 -39.43
N GLU A 100 -34.80 72.86 -38.76
CA GLU A 100 -34.23 71.67 -38.12
C GLU A 100 -33.58 70.73 -39.16
N LEU A 101 -34.23 70.53 -40.32
CA LEU A 101 -33.67 69.76 -41.42
C LEU A 101 -32.39 70.40 -41.95
N TRP A 102 -32.41 71.70 -42.24
CA TRP A 102 -31.23 72.43 -42.73
C TRP A 102 -30.10 72.46 -41.71
N GLN A 103 -30.41 72.58 -40.41
CA GLN A 103 -29.42 72.50 -39.35
C GLN A 103 -28.70 71.15 -39.38
N LYS A 104 -29.44 70.05 -39.52
CA LYS A 104 -28.86 68.69 -39.64
C LYS A 104 -28.03 68.54 -40.91
N GLU A 105 -28.53 69.04 -42.04
CA GLU A 105 -27.82 69.00 -43.31
C GLU A 105 -26.48 69.74 -43.23
N VAL A 106 -26.47 70.94 -42.63
CA VAL A 106 -25.24 71.73 -42.42
C VAL A 106 -24.29 71.06 -41.43
N ARG A 107 -24.81 70.43 -40.37
CA ARG A 107 -23.98 69.76 -39.35
C ARG A 107 -23.40 68.42 -39.82
N LYS A 108 -24.10 67.74 -40.73
CA LYS A 108 -23.79 66.37 -41.17
C LYS A 108 -22.35 66.18 -41.67
N PRO A 109 -21.78 67.03 -42.54
CA PRO A 109 -20.38 66.86 -42.98
C PRO A 109 -19.37 66.90 -41.84
N LEU A 110 -19.61 67.73 -40.81
CA LEU A 110 -18.75 67.81 -39.65
C LEU A 110 -18.92 66.57 -38.74
N ASP A 111 -20.14 66.06 -38.56
CA ASP A 111 -20.37 64.80 -37.83
C ASP A 111 -19.70 63.61 -38.53
N ASP A 112 -19.86 63.51 -39.85
CA ASP A 112 -19.26 62.45 -40.66
C ASP A 112 -17.72 62.53 -40.62
N TRP A 113 -17.14 63.75 -40.65
CA TRP A 113 -15.70 63.97 -40.50
C TRP A 113 -15.19 63.60 -39.10
N GLN A 114 -15.86 64.04 -38.03
CA GLN A 114 -15.50 63.70 -36.64
C GLN A 114 -15.49 62.18 -36.44
N LYS A 115 -16.52 61.49 -36.92
CA LYS A 115 -16.60 60.03 -36.85
C LYS A 115 -15.48 59.34 -37.63
N ALA A 116 -15.14 59.85 -38.81
CA ALA A 116 -14.05 59.30 -39.62
C ALA A 116 -12.69 59.52 -38.95
N GLU A 117 -12.51 60.68 -38.31
CA GLU A 117 -11.28 61.03 -37.60
C GLU A 117 -11.10 60.21 -36.31
N ASP A 118 -12.16 60.04 -35.52
CA ASP A 118 -12.16 59.16 -34.35
C ASP A 118 -11.80 57.71 -34.77
N ALA A 119 -12.42 57.21 -35.83
CA ALA A 119 -12.12 55.87 -36.36
C ALA A 119 -10.68 55.74 -36.90
N ARG A 120 -10.11 56.82 -37.46
CA ARG A 120 -8.72 56.86 -37.91
C ARG A 120 -7.77 56.76 -36.73
N VAL A 121 -7.99 57.57 -35.69
CA VAL A 121 -7.20 57.58 -34.46
C VAL A 121 -7.28 56.23 -33.74
N ASP A 122 -8.48 55.68 -33.58
CA ASP A 122 -8.69 54.36 -32.95
C ASP A 122 -7.94 53.26 -33.71
N LYS A 123 -8.01 53.26 -35.05
CA LYS A 123 -7.28 52.28 -35.87
C LYS A 123 -5.77 52.33 -35.64
N HIS A 124 -5.18 53.52 -35.50
CA HIS A 124 -3.75 53.65 -35.22
C HIS A 124 -3.41 53.19 -33.80
N ASN A 125 -4.19 53.59 -32.80
CA ASN A 125 -4.00 53.15 -31.42
C ASN A 125 -4.13 51.63 -31.28
N ASP A 126 -5.15 51.02 -31.91
CA ASP A 126 -5.34 49.57 -31.96
C ASP A 126 -4.15 48.86 -32.63
N GLY A 127 -3.62 49.44 -33.70
CA GLY A 127 -2.43 48.92 -34.38
C GLY A 127 -1.19 48.94 -33.48
N ILE A 128 -0.96 50.04 -32.78
CA ILE A 128 0.13 50.17 -31.79
C ILE A 128 -0.06 49.17 -30.66
N GLN A 129 -1.28 49.00 -30.15
CA GLN A 129 -1.55 48.08 -29.08
C GLN A 129 -1.34 46.62 -29.52
N LYS A 130 -1.76 46.24 -30.73
CA LYS A 130 -1.47 44.92 -31.29
C LYS A 130 0.03 44.64 -31.36
N ILE A 131 0.84 45.62 -31.77
CA ILE A 131 2.31 45.50 -31.78
C ILE A 131 2.82 45.19 -30.37
N ARG A 132 2.33 45.89 -29.34
CA ARG A 132 2.72 45.68 -27.94
C ARG A 132 2.28 44.29 -27.44
N ASP A 133 1.07 43.88 -27.78
CA ASP A 133 0.48 42.61 -27.34
C ASP A 133 1.19 41.39 -27.92
N MET A 134 1.80 41.49 -29.11
CA MET A 134 2.64 40.42 -29.67
C MET A 134 3.81 40.05 -28.75
N ALA A 135 4.29 40.96 -27.90
CA ALA A 135 5.35 40.69 -26.93
C ALA A 135 4.83 40.24 -25.54
N LEU A 136 3.53 39.92 -25.43
CA LEU A 136 2.88 39.39 -24.24
C LEU A 136 2.55 37.91 -24.45
N PHE A 137 2.87 37.09 -23.44
CA PHE A 137 2.58 35.65 -23.45
C PHE A 137 1.98 35.26 -22.10
N ASP A 138 0.92 34.44 -22.12
CA ASP A 138 0.27 33.94 -20.90
C ASP A 138 1.17 32.97 -20.11
N ALA A 139 2.06 32.28 -20.82
CA ALA A 139 3.05 31.36 -20.26
C ALA A 139 4.38 31.52 -21.00
N THR A 140 5.47 31.07 -20.38
CA THR A 140 6.81 31.14 -20.99
C THR A 140 6.86 30.31 -22.29
N PRO A 141 7.06 30.93 -23.46
CA PRO A 141 7.03 30.24 -24.75
C PRO A 141 8.33 29.49 -25.05
N GLN A 142 8.29 28.58 -26.01
CA GLN A 142 9.48 27.95 -26.59
C GLN A 142 10.21 28.92 -27.52
N ALA A 143 11.52 28.73 -27.71
CA ALA A 143 12.36 29.56 -28.57
C ALA A 143 11.79 29.66 -29.99
N VAL A 144 11.30 28.56 -30.57
CA VAL A 144 10.70 28.53 -31.90
C VAL A 144 9.45 29.43 -32.02
N THR A 145 8.62 29.48 -30.96
CA THR A 145 7.43 30.33 -30.94
C THR A 145 7.82 31.80 -30.91
N VAL A 146 8.80 32.17 -30.06
CA VAL A 146 9.31 33.54 -29.97
C VAL A 146 9.93 33.98 -31.30
N ALA A 147 10.68 33.10 -31.97
CA ALA A 147 11.25 33.38 -33.29
C ALA A 147 10.17 33.64 -34.35
N GLY A 148 9.08 32.86 -34.34
CA GLY A 148 7.92 33.08 -35.22
C GLY A 148 7.27 34.45 -34.99
N VAL A 149 7.04 34.81 -33.72
CA VAL A 149 6.45 36.12 -33.36
C VAL A 149 7.36 37.28 -33.77
N ILE A 150 8.69 37.14 -33.66
CA ILE A 150 9.64 38.14 -34.16
C ILE A 150 9.48 38.31 -35.66
N ALA A 151 9.43 37.22 -36.42
CA ALA A 151 9.26 37.28 -37.87
C ALA A 151 7.94 37.97 -38.25
N ASP A 152 6.84 37.61 -37.59
CA ASP A 152 5.54 38.25 -37.80
C ASP A 152 5.59 39.75 -37.49
N LEU A 153 6.21 40.14 -36.37
CA LEU A 153 6.37 41.55 -35.99
C LEU A 153 7.24 42.32 -37.00
N GLU A 154 8.29 41.69 -37.52
CA GLU A 154 9.16 42.27 -38.54
C GLU A 154 8.40 42.57 -39.85
N THR A 155 7.38 41.77 -40.20
CA THR A 155 6.53 42.02 -41.39
C THR A 155 5.67 43.27 -41.32
N ILE A 156 5.37 43.77 -40.11
CA ILE A 156 4.53 44.96 -39.94
C ILE A 156 5.28 46.20 -40.45
N THR A 157 4.82 46.83 -41.52
CA THR A 157 5.47 48.04 -42.06
C THR A 157 5.14 49.25 -41.19
N ILE A 158 6.20 49.98 -40.81
CA ILE A 158 6.09 51.27 -40.11
C ILE A 158 6.51 52.35 -41.10
N ASP A 159 5.54 52.83 -41.87
CA ASP A 159 5.69 53.84 -42.92
C ASP A 159 4.74 55.02 -42.70
N ASP A 160 4.71 55.96 -43.64
CA ASP A 160 3.91 57.20 -43.58
C ASP A 160 2.40 56.95 -43.41
N SER A 161 1.90 55.72 -43.63
CA SER A 161 0.51 55.38 -43.37
C SER A 161 0.10 55.55 -41.90
N TRP A 162 1.06 55.52 -40.96
CA TRP A 162 0.85 55.76 -39.53
C TRP A 162 0.74 57.25 -39.16
N GLN A 163 1.02 58.17 -40.08
CA GLN A 163 0.82 59.61 -39.89
C GLN A 163 1.49 60.12 -38.59
N GLU A 164 0.79 60.90 -37.76
CA GLU A 164 1.33 61.42 -36.51
C GLU A 164 1.66 60.33 -35.47
N PHE A 165 1.14 59.12 -35.64
CA PHE A 165 1.39 57.96 -34.79
C PHE A 165 2.63 57.16 -35.22
N LEU A 166 3.27 57.52 -36.34
CA LEU A 166 4.46 56.83 -36.86
C LEU A 166 5.58 56.72 -35.80
N PRO A 167 5.96 57.78 -35.07
CA PRO A 167 7.02 57.66 -34.06
C PRO A 167 6.65 56.70 -32.93
N GLU A 168 5.39 56.70 -32.50
CA GLU A 168 4.92 55.82 -31.44
C GLU A 168 4.84 54.35 -31.90
N ALA A 169 4.36 54.10 -33.13
CA ALA A 169 4.34 52.78 -33.73
C ALA A 169 5.75 52.22 -33.94
N ALA A 170 6.69 53.06 -34.40
CA ALA A 170 8.10 52.71 -34.53
C ALA A 170 8.71 52.33 -33.17
N GLN A 171 8.47 53.15 -32.15
CA GLN A 171 8.92 52.89 -30.78
C GLN A 171 8.31 51.59 -30.22
N ALA A 172 7.01 51.38 -30.40
CA ALA A 172 6.33 50.16 -29.94
C ALA A 172 6.92 48.91 -30.60
N LYS A 173 7.21 48.97 -31.91
CA LYS A 173 7.84 47.86 -32.64
C LYS A 173 9.26 47.60 -32.13
N ASP A 174 10.07 48.63 -31.95
CA ASP A 174 11.45 48.51 -31.48
C ASP A 174 11.54 47.92 -30.06
N LEU A 175 10.71 48.43 -29.13
CA LEU A 175 10.64 47.90 -27.77
C LEU A 175 10.18 46.44 -27.75
N SER A 176 9.17 46.10 -28.56
CA SER A 176 8.64 44.74 -28.65
C SER A 176 9.68 43.77 -29.23
N LEU A 177 10.39 44.16 -30.30
CA LEU A 177 11.47 43.37 -30.88
C LEU A 177 12.64 43.21 -29.90
N THR A 178 13.02 44.27 -29.19
CA THR A 178 14.09 44.21 -28.18
C THR A 178 13.75 43.19 -27.09
N LYS A 179 12.52 43.25 -26.57
CA LYS A 179 12.04 42.30 -25.55
C LYS A 179 12.00 40.86 -26.08
N LEU A 180 11.45 40.66 -27.28
CA LEU A 180 11.34 39.33 -27.89
C LEU A 180 12.72 38.73 -28.21
N ARG A 181 13.68 39.53 -28.70
CA ARG A 181 15.05 39.07 -28.99
C ARG A 181 15.79 38.66 -27.72
N ALA A 182 15.62 39.41 -26.63
CA ALA A 182 16.17 39.02 -25.33
C ALA A 182 15.57 37.70 -24.84
N LEU A 183 14.23 37.55 -24.93
CA LEU A 183 13.55 36.31 -24.57
C LEU A 183 13.98 35.14 -25.46
N LEU A 184 14.15 35.34 -26.77
CA LEU A 184 14.61 34.30 -27.69
C LEU A 184 16.02 33.82 -27.31
N ALA A 185 16.93 34.75 -27.00
CA ALA A 185 18.28 34.39 -26.57
C ALA A 185 18.26 33.56 -25.29
N GLU A 186 17.48 33.98 -24.28
CA GLU A 186 17.31 33.25 -23.02
C GLU A 186 16.73 31.85 -23.25
N ARG A 187 15.67 31.73 -24.06
CA ARG A 187 15.02 30.44 -24.34
C ARG A 187 15.92 29.51 -25.15
N THR A 188 16.66 30.05 -26.11
CA THR A 188 17.62 29.27 -26.91
C THR A 188 18.74 28.70 -26.03
N GLN A 189 19.28 29.51 -25.11
CA GLN A 189 20.28 29.04 -24.14
C GLN A 189 19.70 27.97 -23.22
N TYR A 190 18.54 28.23 -22.63
CA TYR A 190 17.87 27.28 -21.74
C TYR A 190 17.61 25.93 -22.43
N GLU A 191 17.07 25.94 -23.64
CA GLU A 191 16.79 24.71 -24.40
C GLU A 191 18.08 23.96 -24.79
N ALA A 192 19.14 24.67 -25.14
CA ALA A 192 20.45 24.07 -25.41
C ALA A 192 21.06 23.42 -24.16
N GLU A 193 20.98 24.08 -23.00
CA GLU A 193 21.43 23.54 -21.72
C GLU A 193 20.62 22.28 -21.32
N GLN A 194 19.30 22.29 -21.52
CA GLN A 194 18.47 21.11 -21.27
C GLN A 194 18.84 19.94 -22.19
N ALA A 195 19.14 20.22 -23.47
CA ALA A 195 19.57 19.20 -24.42
C ALA A 195 20.94 18.62 -24.07
N GLU A 196 21.89 19.46 -23.64
CA GLU A 196 23.21 19.00 -23.17
C GLU A 196 23.08 18.17 -21.90
N LEU A 197 22.28 18.62 -20.93
CA LEU A 197 22.02 17.89 -19.69
C LEU A 197 21.40 16.51 -19.97
N ALA A 198 20.47 16.43 -20.91
CA ALA A 198 19.88 15.17 -21.35
C ALA A 198 20.94 14.24 -21.98
N ARG A 199 21.84 14.78 -22.82
CA ARG A 199 22.94 14.02 -23.42
C ARG A 199 23.91 13.49 -22.35
N LEU A 200 24.31 14.34 -21.40
CA LEU A 200 25.22 13.97 -20.31
C LEU A 200 24.60 12.88 -19.42
N ARG A 201 23.29 12.96 -19.12
CA ARG A 201 22.59 11.90 -18.39
C ARG A 201 22.55 10.58 -19.16
N ALA A 202 22.25 10.62 -20.46
CA ALA A 202 22.25 9.43 -21.30
C ALA A 202 23.66 8.79 -21.41
N GLU A 203 24.70 9.62 -21.53
CA GLU A 203 26.09 9.16 -21.54
C GLU A 203 26.49 8.54 -20.20
N ALA A 204 26.15 9.19 -19.08
CA ALA A 204 26.40 8.66 -17.73
C ALA A 204 25.66 7.35 -17.47
N GLU A 205 24.41 7.22 -17.91
CA GLU A 205 23.64 5.98 -17.79
C GLU A 205 24.24 4.86 -18.66
N ALA A 206 24.63 5.17 -19.90
CA ALA A 206 25.34 4.23 -20.77
C ALA A 206 26.68 3.79 -20.17
N GLN A 207 27.43 4.71 -19.56
CA GLN A 207 28.68 4.38 -18.89
C GLN A 207 28.45 3.51 -17.65
N ALA A 208 27.49 3.84 -16.79
CA ALA A 208 27.12 3.03 -15.64
C ALA A 208 26.63 1.63 -16.05
N GLN A 209 25.97 1.50 -17.20
CA GLN A 209 25.63 0.20 -17.76
C GLN A 209 26.87 -0.58 -18.19
N ARG A 210 27.79 0.04 -18.94
CA ARG A 210 29.07 -0.58 -19.32
C ARG A 210 29.88 -1.02 -18.11
N ASP A 211 29.93 -0.20 -17.06
CA ASP A 211 30.66 -0.51 -15.84
C ASP A 211 30.03 -1.71 -15.11
N ARG A 212 28.70 -1.75 -14.99
CA ARG A 212 27.98 -2.92 -14.45
C ARG A 212 28.22 -4.18 -15.27
N ASP A 213 28.16 -4.09 -16.59
CA ASP A 213 28.41 -5.21 -17.48
C ASP A 213 29.87 -5.69 -17.36
N ALA A 214 30.83 -4.77 -17.22
CA ALA A 214 32.24 -5.06 -17.00
C ALA A 214 32.49 -5.70 -15.62
N GLU A 215 31.82 -5.25 -14.57
CA GLU A 215 31.87 -5.87 -13.24
C GLU A 215 31.29 -7.28 -13.24
N ILE A 216 30.15 -7.49 -13.90
CA ILE A 216 29.55 -8.80 -14.08
C ILE A 216 30.51 -9.72 -14.85
N ALA A 217 31.13 -9.22 -15.93
CA ALA A 217 32.11 -9.98 -16.71
C ALA A 217 33.35 -10.34 -15.89
N ARG A 218 33.90 -9.39 -15.11
CA ARG A 218 35.04 -9.65 -14.20
C ARG A 218 34.69 -10.65 -13.12
N ALA A 219 33.52 -10.51 -12.49
CA ALA A 219 33.04 -11.43 -11.47
C ALA A 219 32.82 -12.84 -12.04
N ALA A 220 32.28 -12.95 -13.25
CA ALA A 220 32.12 -14.23 -13.95
C ALA A 220 33.49 -14.86 -14.29
N ALA A 221 34.44 -14.07 -14.79
CA ALA A 221 35.80 -14.53 -15.08
C ALA A 221 36.56 -14.98 -13.82
N GLU A 222 36.44 -14.23 -12.71
CA GLU A 222 37.04 -14.59 -11.43
C GLU A 222 36.43 -15.86 -10.85
N ARG A 223 35.09 -15.98 -10.87
CA ARG A 223 34.40 -17.22 -10.46
C ARG A 223 34.85 -18.41 -11.30
N ALA A 224 34.95 -18.25 -12.62
CA ALA A 224 35.46 -19.30 -13.50
C ALA A 224 36.91 -19.67 -13.17
N ARG A 225 37.78 -18.70 -12.83
CA ARG A 225 39.16 -18.97 -12.39
C ARG A 225 39.18 -19.73 -11.07
N VAL A 226 38.42 -19.28 -10.07
CA VAL A 226 38.35 -19.92 -8.76
C VAL A 226 37.78 -21.34 -8.87
N GLU A 227 36.72 -21.55 -9.65
CA GLU A 227 36.17 -22.88 -9.90
C GLU A 227 37.17 -23.79 -10.64
N ALA A 228 37.90 -23.26 -11.63
CA ALA A 228 38.94 -24.02 -12.32
C ALA A 228 40.11 -24.38 -11.39
N GLU A 229 40.54 -23.45 -10.53
CA GLU A 229 41.59 -23.68 -9.54
C GLU A 229 41.15 -24.68 -8.47
N GLN A 230 39.91 -24.59 -7.96
CA GLN A 230 39.33 -25.56 -7.04
C GLN A 230 39.22 -26.95 -7.66
N ARG A 231 38.80 -27.07 -8.92
CA ARG A 231 38.77 -28.35 -9.64
C ARG A 231 40.17 -28.91 -9.81
N ALA A 232 41.14 -28.09 -10.23
CA ALA A 232 42.52 -28.51 -10.38
C ALA A 232 43.13 -28.95 -9.03
N GLN A 233 42.81 -28.25 -7.93
CA GLN A 233 43.24 -28.64 -6.59
C GLN A 233 42.57 -29.94 -6.13
N ALA A 234 41.25 -30.09 -6.34
CA ALA A 234 40.54 -31.31 -6.04
C ALA A 234 41.07 -32.52 -6.84
N GLU A 235 41.45 -32.32 -8.10
CA GLU A 235 42.10 -33.34 -8.92
C GLU A 235 43.50 -33.70 -8.38
N ARG A 236 44.30 -32.72 -7.97
CA ARG A 236 45.61 -32.95 -7.31
C ARG A 236 45.44 -33.70 -6.00
N ASP A 237 44.53 -33.29 -5.14
CA ASP A 237 44.27 -33.95 -3.85
C ASP A 237 43.74 -35.38 -4.06
N ALA A 238 42.88 -35.58 -5.06
CA ALA A 238 42.43 -36.92 -5.45
C ALA A 238 43.57 -37.78 -6.01
N ALA A 239 44.51 -37.20 -6.78
CA ALA A 239 45.69 -37.91 -7.26
C ALA A 239 46.64 -38.29 -6.12
N ILE A 240 46.92 -37.36 -5.20
CA ILE A 240 47.72 -37.60 -3.99
C ILE A 240 47.07 -38.71 -3.15
N LYS A 241 45.76 -38.65 -2.94
CA LYS A 241 45.03 -39.69 -2.19
C LYS A 241 45.11 -41.05 -2.87
N ARG A 242 44.93 -41.12 -4.20
CA ARG A 242 45.10 -42.37 -4.97
C ARG A 242 46.51 -42.93 -4.85
N GLU A 243 47.54 -42.09 -4.90
CA GLU A 243 48.93 -42.52 -4.73
C GLU A 243 49.20 -43.02 -3.30
N ALA A 244 48.68 -42.31 -2.29
CA ALA A 244 48.77 -42.72 -0.89
C ALA A 244 48.04 -44.05 -0.63
N ASP A 245 46.82 -44.21 -1.16
CA ASP A 245 46.04 -45.45 -1.05
C ASP A 245 46.75 -46.61 -1.76
N ALA A 246 47.38 -46.36 -2.91
CA ALA A 246 48.18 -47.36 -3.62
C ALA A 246 49.46 -47.74 -2.86
N LYS A 247 50.17 -46.78 -2.26
CA LYS A 247 51.33 -47.05 -1.39
C LYS A 247 50.93 -47.84 -0.15
N ALA A 248 49.86 -47.43 0.53
CA ALA A 248 49.35 -48.16 1.69
C ALA A 248 48.88 -49.57 1.32
N ALA A 249 48.31 -49.78 0.13
CA ALA A 249 47.99 -51.11 -0.37
C ALA A 249 49.23 -51.95 -0.70
N ALA A 250 50.28 -51.33 -1.25
CA ALA A 250 51.56 -51.99 -1.50
C ALA A 250 52.28 -52.37 -0.20
N GLU A 251 52.33 -51.48 0.79
CA GLU A 251 52.87 -51.74 2.12
C GLU A 251 52.11 -52.85 2.85
N ARG A 252 50.77 -52.86 2.77
CA ARG A 252 49.95 -53.97 3.31
C ARG A 252 50.29 -55.30 2.66
N ARG A 253 50.46 -55.33 1.32
CA ARG A 253 50.86 -56.54 0.60
C ARG A 253 52.28 -56.98 0.95
N GLU A 254 53.21 -56.04 1.11
CA GLU A 254 54.57 -56.35 1.53
C GLU A 254 54.60 -56.90 2.96
N MET A 255 53.82 -56.32 3.87
CA MET A 255 53.68 -56.81 5.25
C MET A 255 53.02 -58.19 5.30
N GLU A 256 52.00 -58.43 4.48
CA GLU A 256 51.36 -59.73 4.33
C GLU A 256 52.33 -60.79 3.78
N LEU A 257 53.12 -60.45 2.75
CA LEU A 257 54.17 -61.33 2.22
C LEU A 257 55.26 -61.61 3.27
N LYS A 258 55.66 -60.62 4.07
CA LYS A 258 56.62 -60.81 5.18
C LYS A 258 56.05 -61.73 6.26
N LEU A 259 54.79 -61.57 6.64
CA LEU A 259 54.13 -62.45 7.60
C LEU A 259 54.02 -63.89 7.07
N VAL A 260 53.69 -64.06 5.79
CA VAL A 260 53.67 -65.39 5.14
C VAL A 260 55.08 -66.01 5.10
N ALA A 261 56.11 -65.22 4.79
CA ALA A 261 57.50 -65.68 4.80
C ALA A 261 57.98 -66.06 6.21
N GLU A 262 57.66 -65.26 7.23
CA GLU A 262 57.98 -65.56 8.63
C GLU A 262 57.25 -66.82 9.13
N HIS A 263 55.98 -67.00 8.76
CA HIS A 263 55.23 -68.22 9.06
C HIS A 263 55.83 -69.44 8.36
N ALA A 264 56.29 -69.31 7.11
CA ALA A 264 56.97 -70.39 6.39
C ALA A 264 58.32 -70.74 7.00
N GLU A 265 59.09 -69.74 7.46
CA GLU A 265 60.39 -69.95 8.10
C GLU A 265 60.24 -70.60 9.49
N ARG A 266 59.24 -70.20 10.28
CA ARG A 266 58.88 -70.85 11.55
C ARG A 266 58.42 -72.30 11.34
N ALA A 267 57.64 -72.57 10.29
CA ALA A 267 57.23 -73.94 9.93
C ALA A 267 58.43 -74.80 9.50
N ALA A 268 59.37 -74.25 8.72
CA ALA A 268 60.59 -74.94 8.32
C ALA A 268 61.52 -75.21 9.52
N ALA A 269 61.62 -74.27 10.48
CA ALA A 269 62.38 -74.44 11.71
C ALA A 269 61.77 -75.50 12.65
N GLN A 270 60.44 -75.63 12.71
CA GLN A 270 59.76 -76.70 13.43
C GLN A 270 59.98 -78.07 12.75
N ALA A 271 59.88 -78.16 11.43
CA ALA A 271 60.16 -79.39 10.68
C ALA A 271 61.63 -79.85 10.79
N ALA A 272 62.57 -78.92 10.90
CA ALA A 272 63.98 -79.24 11.15
C ALA A 272 64.24 -79.78 12.57
N ARG A 273 63.52 -79.27 13.59
CA ARG A 273 63.61 -79.78 14.97
C ARG A 273 63.00 -81.18 15.12
N GLU A 274 61.90 -81.46 14.43
CA GLU A 274 61.28 -82.80 14.43
C GLU A 274 62.16 -83.86 13.76
N LYS A 275 62.91 -83.51 12.70
CA LYS A 275 63.89 -84.43 12.08
C LYS A 275 65.06 -84.78 13.00
N ILE A 276 65.56 -83.83 13.78
CA ILE A 276 66.66 -84.05 14.73
C ILE A 276 66.19 -84.93 15.91
N GLU A 277 64.96 -84.74 16.40
CA GLU A 277 64.39 -85.64 17.43
C GLU A 277 64.10 -87.05 16.91
N ALA A 278 63.71 -87.21 15.64
CA ALA A 278 63.46 -88.53 15.05
C ALA A 278 64.76 -89.36 14.89
N GLU A 279 65.88 -88.72 14.53
CA GLU A 279 67.19 -89.38 14.44
C GLU A 279 67.75 -89.77 15.81
N GLN A 280 67.54 -88.95 16.84
CA GLN A 280 67.93 -89.28 18.22
C GLN A 280 67.11 -90.46 18.81
N ARG A 281 65.83 -90.58 18.46
CA ARG A 281 64.99 -91.72 18.87
C ARG A 281 65.42 -93.04 18.20
N ALA A 282 65.88 -93.00 16.95
CA ALA A 282 66.34 -94.19 16.23
C ALA A 282 67.70 -94.73 16.75
N ALA A 283 68.57 -93.85 17.24
CA ALA A 283 69.84 -94.25 17.87
C ALA A 283 69.63 -94.86 19.26
N GLN A 284 68.65 -94.37 20.03
CA GLN A 284 68.31 -94.91 21.35
C GLN A 284 67.65 -96.30 21.27
N GLN A 285 66.84 -96.56 20.23
CA GLN A 285 66.18 -97.85 20.04
C GLN A 285 67.14 -99.02 19.79
N LYS A 286 68.28 -98.80 19.12
CA LYS A 286 69.28 -99.86 18.90
C LYS A 286 70.04 -100.26 20.17
N ILE A 287 70.20 -99.33 21.10
CA ILE A 287 70.80 -99.59 22.42
C ILE A 287 69.81 -100.34 23.33
N ASP A 288 68.52 -100.06 23.20
CA ASP A 288 67.47 -100.73 23.97
C ASP A 288 67.23 -102.19 23.54
N ASP A 289 67.39 -102.53 22.25
CA ASP A 289 67.12 -103.89 21.75
C ASP A 289 68.21 -104.92 22.13
N GLU A 290 69.49 -104.53 22.24
CA GLU A 290 70.56 -105.39 22.78
C GLU A 290 70.42 -105.59 24.30
N LEU A 291 69.88 -104.61 25.02
CA LEU A 291 69.59 -104.71 26.44
C LEU A 291 68.38 -105.64 26.70
N ARG A 292 67.36 -105.61 25.83
CA ARG A 292 66.15 -106.45 25.93
C ARG A 292 66.43 -107.94 25.74
N HIS A 293 67.36 -108.33 24.87
CA HIS A 293 67.70 -109.76 24.67
C HIS A 293 68.51 -110.34 25.86
N LYS A 294 69.30 -109.52 26.54
CA LYS A 294 69.98 -109.91 27.79
C LYS A 294 69.01 -109.96 28.98
N GLN A 295 68.06 -109.01 29.05
CA GLN A 295 67.01 -108.99 30.06
C GLN A 295 65.98 -110.11 29.88
N GLN A 296 65.73 -110.63 28.67
CA GLN A 296 64.79 -111.73 28.45
C GLN A 296 65.26 -113.09 29.00
N MET A 297 66.57 -113.35 29.03
CA MET A 297 67.13 -114.57 29.63
C MET A 297 67.17 -114.49 31.16
N GLU A 298 67.42 -113.30 31.73
CA GLU A 298 67.27 -113.04 33.18
C GLU A 298 65.79 -112.98 33.62
N GLN A 299 64.87 -112.51 32.76
CA GLN A 299 63.43 -112.51 33.04
C GLN A 299 62.80 -113.90 33.03
N ALA A 300 63.35 -114.88 32.30
CA ALA A 300 62.84 -116.26 32.35
C ALA A 300 63.17 -116.94 33.70
N GLU A 301 64.32 -116.63 34.30
CA GLU A 301 64.73 -117.13 35.60
C GLU A 301 64.13 -116.31 36.76
N ALA A 302 63.97 -114.99 36.57
CA ALA A 302 63.26 -114.12 37.50
C ALA A 302 61.73 -114.32 37.48
N ASN A 303 61.11 -114.75 36.37
CA ASN A 303 59.67 -115.03 36.34
C ASN A 303 59.28 -116.35 37.04
N ARG A 304 60.22 -117.30 37.21
CA ARG A 304 59.98 -118.51 38.01
C ARG A 304 60.03 -118.20 39.52
N ILE A 305 60.93 -117.32 39.94
CA ILE A 305 61.09 -116.88 41.33
C ILE A 305 60.06 -115.80 41.71
N ALA A 306 59.69 -114.91 40.78
CA ALA A 306 58.66 -113.89 40.97
C ALA A 306 57.23 -114.45 40.90
N ALA A 307 57.00 -115.69 40.46
CA ALA A 307 55.70 -116.35 40.57
C ALA A 307 55.47 -116.94 41.98
N GLU A 308 56.53 -117.47 42.61
CA GLU A 308 56.52 -117.88 44.04
C GLU A 308 56.47 -116.66 44.98
N GLN A 309 57.26 -115.62 44.71
CA GLN A 309 57.24 -114.39 45.49
C GLN A 309 55.97 -113.56 45.27
N ARG A 310 55.32 -113.58 44.10
CA ARG A 310 54.02 -112.94 43.89
C ARG A 310 52.88 -113.68 44.62
N ALA A 311 52.92 -115.00 44.75
CA ALA A 311 51.95 -115.74 45.56
C ALA A 311 52.11 -115.48 47.08
N GLU A 312 53.34 -115.23 47.53
CA GLU A 312 53.66 -114.90 48.93
C GLU A 312 53.43 -113.42 49.25
N GLN A 313 53.77 -112.51 48.32
CA GLN A 313 53.41 -111.09 48.39
C GLN A 313 51.91 -110.86 48.19
N GLU A 314 51.17 -111.66 47.42
CA GLU A 314 49.71 -111.57 47.39
C GLU A 314 49.07 -112.11 48.66
N ARG A 315 49.69 -113.07 49.39
CA ARG A 315 49.22 -113.43 50.75
C ARG A 315 49.53 -112.35 51.76
N LEU A 316 50.72 -111.73 51.70
CA LEU A 316 51.10 -110.61 52.58
C LEU A 316 50.36 -109.32 52.23
N ASP A 317 50.06 -109.05 50.96
CA ASP A 317 49.23 -107.92 50.51
C ASP A 317 47.74 -108.22 50.64
N ALA A 318 47.27 -109.47 50.62
CA ALA A 318 45.92 -109.82 51.02
C ALA A 318 45.75 -109.61 52.51
N VAL A 319 46.71 -110.05 53.36
CA VAL A 319 46.70 -109.78 54.81
C VAL A 319 46.83 -108.29 55.09
N ARG A 320 47.72 -107.57 54.39
CA ARG A 320 47.92 -106.13 54.58
C ARG A 320 46.78 -105.29 53.97
N ARG A 321 46.13 -105.70 52.87
CA ARG A 321 44.88 -105.09 52.40
C ARG A 321 43.70 -105.48 53.29
N GLN A 322 43.71 -106.64 53.93
CA GLN A 322 42.69 -107.01 54.93
C GLN A 322 42.91 -106.23 56.22
N GLU A 323 44.14 -105.96 56.64
CA GLU A 323 44.49 -105.12 57.79
C GLU A 323 44.31 -103.63 57.49
N GLU A 324 44.71 -103.13 56.31
CA GLU A 324 44.46 -101.74 55.91
C GLU A 324 42.98 -101.50 55.55
N ALA A 325 42.23 -102.50 55.06
CA ALA A 325 40.78 -102.40 54.87
C ALA A 325 40.00 -102.62 56.17
N VAL A 326 40.46 -103.46 57.11
CA VAL A 326 39.87 -103.59 58.46
C VAL A 326 40.20 -102.36 59.31
N GLU A 327 41.37 -101.75 59.15
CA GLU A 327 41.74 -100.55 59.89
C GLU A 327 41.16 -99.28 59.24
N ARG A 328 41.08 -99.18 57.90
CA ARG A 328 40.27 -98.14 57.24
C ARG A 328 38.77 -98.36 57.41
N ALA A 329 38.27 -99.60 57.51
CA ALA A 329 36.87 -99.86 57.87
C ALA A 329 36.62 -99.57 59.35
N ARG A 330 37.52 -99.89 60.28
CA ARG A 330 37.42 -99.47 61.69
C ARG A 330 37.48 -97.96 61.82
N GLN A 331 38.39 -97.28 61.14
CA GLN A 331 38.50 -95.82 61.21
C GLN A 331 37.36 -95.13 60.47
N ALA A 332 36.82 -95.69 59.39
CA ALA A 332 35.64 -95.16 58.71
C ALA A 332 34.29 -95.55 59.36
N GLU A 333 34.24 -96.63 60.15
CA GLU A 333 33.10 -97.01 61.00
C GLU A 333 33.13 -96.20 62.30
N VAL A 334 34.30 -96.03 62.93
CA VAL A 334 34.49 -95.13 64.08
C VAL A 334 34.25 -93.68 63.67
N ALA A 335 34.71 -93.22 62.52
CA ALA A 335 34.41 -91.88 62.03
C ALA A 335 32.94 -91.70 61.62
N ARG A 336 32.26 -92.74 61.09
CA ARG A 336 30.81 -92.67 60.81
C ARG A 336 29.95 -92.76 62.07
N GLN A 337 30.33 -93.56 63.06
CA GLN A 337 29.65 -93.65 64.35
C GLN A 337 29.95 -92.44 65.24
N GLN A 338 31.15 -91.86 65.20
CA GLN A 338 31.46 -90.60 65.86
C GLN A 338 30.79 -89.42 65.16
N ALA A 339 30.75 -89.38 63.82
CA ALA A 339 30.00 -88.34 63.12
C ALA A 339 28.48 -88.44 63.36
N ALA A 340 27.90 -89.65 63.38
CA ALA A 340 26.49 -89.86 63.70
C ALA A 340 26.18 -89.58 65.19
N ALA A 341 27.03 -90.02 66.12
CA ALA A 341 26.85 -89.76 67.56
C ALA A 341 27.13 -88.30 67.93
N ASP A 342 28.07 -87.60 67.29
CA ASP A 342 28.34 -86.18 67.55
C ASP A 342 27.28 -85.25 66.93
N GLU A 343 26.59 -85.67 65.86
CA GLU A 343 25.41 -84.97 65.31
C GLU A 343 24.19 -85.15 66.23
N GLU A 344 23.94 -86.38 66.72
CA GLU A 344 22.87 -86.65 67.71
C GLU A 344 23.14 -86.01 69.07
N ARG A 345 24.40 -86.00 69.55
CA ARG A 345 24.78 -85.38 70.82
C ARG A 345 24.71 -83.86 70.73
N ARG A 346 25.08 -83.23 69.61
CA ARG A 346 24.84 -81.79 69.39
C ARG A 346 23.35 -81.43 69.35
N GLN A 347 22.51 -82.25 68.73
CA GLN A 347 21.06 -82.04 68.75
C GLN A 347 20.40 -82.35 70.11
N ALA A 348 21.00 -83.20 70.94
CA ALA A 348 20.55 -83.47 72.31
C ALA A 348 21.00 -82.39 73.30
N GLU A 349 22.24 -81.92 73.21
CA GLU A 349 22.79 -80.83 74.02
C GLU A 349 22.05 -79.51 73.78
N ALA A 350 21.66 -79.22 72.53
CA ALA A 350 20.81 -78.07 72.20
C ALA A 350 19.40 -78.16 72.84
N ARG A 351 18.86 -79.37 73.01
CA ARG A 351 17.54 -79.61 73.63
C ARG A 351 17.58 -79.59 75.16
N GLU A 352 18.67 -80.05 75.76
CA GLU A 352 18.85 -80.01 77.23
C GLU A 352 19.23 -78.62 77.75
N ALA A 353 20.00 -77.84 76.97
CA ALA A 353 20.26 -76.44 77.31
C ALA A 353 18.96 -75.60 77.39
N ASP A 354 18.02 -75.82 76.46
CA ASP A 354 16.73 -75.14 76.45
C ASP A 354 15.83 -75.55 77.64
N LYS A 355 15.82 -76.83 78.02
CA LYS A 355 15.08 -77.29 79.23
C LYS A 355 15.66 -76.74 80.52
N ALA A 356 16.99 -76.71 80.66
CA ALA A 356 17.66 -76.16 81.84
C ALA A 356 17.36 -74.66 81.98
N HIS A 357 17.36 -73.93 80.88
CA HIS A 357 17.01 -72.51 80.85
C HIS A 357 15.57 -72.26 81.31
N LYS A 358 14.62 -73.03 80.77
CA LYS A 358 13.19 -72.96 81.15
C LYS A 358 12.93 -73.32 82.61
N ALA A 359 13.58 -74.37 83.10
CA ALA A 359 13.44 -74.80 84.50
C ALA A 359 13.97 -73.75 85.48
N LYS A 360 15.10 -73.10 85.16
CA LYS A 360 15.69 -72.05 86.00
C LYS A 360 14.78 -70.83 86.12
N ILE A 361 14.19 -70.40 85.00
CA ILE A 361 13.26 -69.25 84.98
C ILE A 361 11.98 -69.58 85.75
N ASN A 362 11.42 -70.77 85.56
CA ASN A 362 10.24 -71.20 86.31
C ASN A 362 10.49 -71.32 87.81
N ARG A 363 11.67 -71.78 88.23
CA ARG A 363 12.00 -71.89 89.66
C ARG A 363 12.21 -70.52 90.29
N ALA A 364 12.84 -69.59 89.59
CA ALA A 364 12.96 -68.21 90.05
C ALA A 364 11.57 -67.54 90.22
N ALA A 365 10.65 -67.81 89.30
CA ALA A 365 9.26 -67.36 89.45
C ALA A 365 8.57 -68.00 90.66
N LEU A 366 8.81 -69.30 90.93
CA LEU A 366 8.25 -70.01 92.07
C LEU A 366 8.73 -69.40 93.39
N ASP A 367 10.04 -69.18 93.51
CA ASP A 367 10.65 -68.61 94.71
C ASP A 367 10.14 -67.18 94.96
N ALA A 368 9.91 -66.39 93.90
CA ALA A 368 9.33 -65.06 94.01
C ALA A 368 7.87 -65.08 94.52
N PHE A 369 7.05 -66.04 94.07
CA PHE A 369 5.69 -66.19 94.59
C PHE A 369 5.68 -66.62 96.07
N ILE A 370 6.59 -67.50 96.46
CA ILE A 370 6.73 -67.93 97.87
C ILE A 370 7.18 -66.75 98.75
N ALA A 371 8.17 -65.98 98.30
CA ALA A 371 8.68 -64.82 99.04
C ALA A 371 7.61 -63.73 99.26
N ALA A 372 6.64 -63.60 98.35
CA ALA A 372 5.51 -62.68 98.48
C ALA A 372 4.37 -63.21 99.38
N GLY A 373 4.50 -64.41 99.96
CA GLY A 373 3.55 -64.99 100.92
C GLY A 373 2.54 -65.98 100.33
N MET A 374 2.74 -66.45 99.10
CA MET A 374 1.87 -67.47 98.48
C MET A 374 2.32 -68.90 98.86
N PRO A 375 1.43 -69.80 99.33
CA PRO A 375 1.76 -71.20 99.60
C PRO A 375 2.28 -71.94 98.35
N GLU A 376 3.26 -72.84 98.52
CA GLU A 376 4.02 -73.47 97.43
C GLU A 376 3.14 -74.18 96.39
N ASP A 377 2.10 -74.90 96.82
CA ASP A 377 1.22 -75.64 95.91
C ASP A 377 0.43 -74.68 95.00
N CYS A 378 -0.03 -73.55 95.53
CA CYS A 378 -0.72 -72.52 94.76
C CYS A 378 0.23 -71.78 93.81
N ALA A 379 1.46 -71.50 94.24
CA ALA A 379 2.50 -70.86 93.42
C ALA A 379 2.88 -71.73 92.20
N ARG A 380 3.04 -73.04 92.41
CA ARG A 380 3.30 -74.03 91.34
C ARG A 380 2.16 -74.10 90.34
N GLN A 381 0.92 -74.05 90.82
CA GLN A 381 -0.27 -74.07 89.98
C GLN A 381 -0.40 -72.79 89.14
N ALA A 382 -0.09 -71.62 89.73
CA ALA A 382 -0.07 -70.35 89.00
C ALA A 382 0.95 -70.34 87.85
N ILE A 383 2.20 -70.76 88.10
CA ILE A 383 3.24 -70.85 87.06
C ILE A 383 2.83 -71.81 85.95
N THR A 384 2.21 -72.94 86.30
CA THR A 384 1.72 -73.93 85.32
C THR A 384 0.65 -73.33 84.42
N LEU A 385 -0.31 -72.59 84.97
CA LEU A 385 -1.39 -71.96 84.20
C LEU A 385 -0.88 -70.82 83.31
N ILE A 386 0.12 -70.05 83.77
CA ILE A 386 0.77 -68.99 82.99
C ILE A 386 1.59 -69.58 81.82
N ALA A 387 2.40 -70.62 82.08
CA ALA A 387 3.15 -71.31 81.04
C ALA A 387 2.24 -71.96 79.98
N GLN A 388 1.07 -72.46 80.39
CA GLN A 388 0.03 -73.01 79.50
C GLN A 388 -0.85 -71.94 78.82
N ARG A 389 -0.62 -70.64 79.08
CA ARG A 389 -1.42 -69.52 78.55
C ARG A 389 -2.92 -69.61 78.87
N LYS A 390 -3.28 -70.25 79.99
CA LYS A 390 -4.66 -70.32 80.49
C LYS A 390 -5.08 -69.07 81.26
N ILE A 391 -4.12 -68.23 81.66
CA ILE A 391 -4.37 -66.91 82.23
C ILE A 391 -4.09 -65.86 81.14
N PRO A 392 -5.09 -65.11 80.66
CA PRO A 392 -4.90 -64.09 79.63
C PRO A 392 -4.08 -62.90 80.16
N ALA A 393 -3.35 -62.22 79.26
CA ALA A 393 -2.53 -61.03 79.51
C ALA A 393 -1.29 -61.21 80.42
N ILE A 394 -0.81 -62.44 80.63
CA ILE A 394 0.44 -62.73 81.35
C ILE A 394 1.22 -63.87 80.67
N THR A 395 2.55 -63.74 80.58
CA THR A 395 3.45 -64.73 79.93
C THR A 395 4.78 -64.83 80.65
N ILE A 396 5.34 -66.05 80.73
CA ILE A 396 6.73 -66.27 81.15
C ILE A 396 7.62 -66.20 79.92
N THR A 397 8.59 -65.29 79.92
CA THR A 397 9.60 -65.19 78.86
C THR A 397 10.75 -66.11 79.22
N TYR A 398 11.03 -67.08 78.34
CA TYR A 398 12.11 -68.05 78.51
C TYR A 398 13.36 -67.68 77.75
#